data_AF-I6NWV2-F1
#
_entry.id   AF-I6NWV2-F1
#
_cell.length_a   1.000
_cell.length_b   1.000
_cell.length_c   1.000
_cell.angle_alpha   90.00
_cell.angle_beta   90.00
_cell.angle_gamma   90.00
#
_symmetry.space_group_name_H-M   'P 1'
#
loop_
_entity.id
_entity.type
_entity.pdbx_description
1 polymer ?
#
loop_
_entity_poly.entity_id
_entity_poly.type
_entity_poly.pdbx_seq_one_letter_code
_entity_poly.pdbx_strand_id
1 'polypeptide(L)' 'MNTKFIFLLLVVTNTMMLFDTKPVEGISCTGSKQCYDPCKRKTGCPNAKCMNKSCKCYGCG' A
#
# COMPACT_ATOMS: atom_id res chain seq x y z
N MET A 1 5.74 30.95 23.14
CA MET A 1 5.24 30.01 22.13
C MET A 1 5.19 30.72 20.79
N ASN A 2 6.05 30.32 19.86
CA ASN A 2 6.12 30.96 18.54
C ASN A 2 5.05 30.30 17.67
N THR A 3 4.00 31.04 17.32
CA THR A 3 2.82 30.51 16.60
C THR A 3 3.21 29.79 15.31
N LYS A 4 4.29 30.25 14.66
CA LYS A 4 4.88 29.62 13.47
C LYS A 4 5.36 28.18 13.74
N PHE A 5 5.93 27.94 14.92
CA PHE A 5 6.40 26.62 15.33
C PHE A 5 5.25 25.66 15.62
N ILE A 6 4.15 26.17 16.19
CA ILE A 6 2.94 25.39 16.44
C ILE A 6 2.30 24.96 15.11
N PHE A 7 2.19 25.88 14.14
CA PHE A 7 1.71 25.55 12.79
C PHE A 7 2.59 24.51 12.11
N LEU A 8 3.92 24.61 12.26
CA LEU A 8 4.86 23.68 11.65
C LEU A 8 4.73 22.27 12.24
N LEU A 9 4.53 22.15 13.56
CA LEU A 9 4.27 20.87 14.23
C LEU A 9 2.95 20.23 13.80
N LEU A 10 1.88 21.02 13.64
CA LEU A 10 0.57 20.53 13.19
C LEU A 10 0.59 20.02 11.75
N VAL A 11 1.35 20.66 10.86
CA VAL A 11 1.49 20.19 9.46
C VAL A 11 2.27 18.88 9.40
N VAL A 12 3.32 18.73 10.22
CA VAL A 12 4.19 17.55 10.23
C VAL A 12 3.47 16.31 10.83
N THR A 13 2.59 16.47 11.82
CA THR A 13 1.84 15.32 12.37
C THR A 13 0.75 14.79 11.44
N ASN A 14 0.15 15.65 10.61
CA ASN A 14 -0.90 15.24 9.67
C ASN A 14 -0.35 14.47 8.45
N THR A 15 0.90 14.70 8.05
CA THR A 15 1.48 14.03 6.87
C THR A 15 1.99 12.61 7.16
N MET A 16 2.19 12.23 8.43
CA MET A 16 2.68 10.88 8.79
C MET A 16 1.60 9.80 8.74
N MET A 17 0.31 10.14 8.69
CA MET A 17 -0.80 9.17 8.65
C MET A 17 -1.16 8.68 7.24
N LEU A 18 -0.46 9.14 6.19
CA LEU A 18 -0.76 8.81 4.79
C LEU A 18 0.01 7.58 4.24
N PHE A 19 0.63 6.78 5.11
CA PHE A 19 1.03 5.41 4.77
C PHE A 19 -0.14 4.45 4.97
N ASP A 20 -1.28 4.77 4.35
CA ASP A 20 -2.20 3.70 3.94
C ASP A 20 -1.40 2.84 2.97
N THR A 21 -1.34 1.54 3.23
CA THR A 21 -0.66 0.56 2.39
C THR A 21 -1.10 0.77 0.96
N LYS A 22 -0.32 1.52 0.14
CA LYS A 22 -0.60 1.72 -1.28
C LYS A 22 -0.91 0.34 -1.83
N PRO A 23 -2.17 0.01 -2.14
CA PRO A 23 -2.45 -1.28 -2.75
C PRO A 23 -1.67 -1.21 -4.05
N VAL A 24 -0.67 -2.07 -4.17
CA VAL A 24 0.19 -2.19 -5.33
C VAL A 24 -0.72 -2.11 -6.54
N GLU A 25 -0.58 -1.03 -7.31
CA GLU A 25 -1.55 -0.52 -8.27
C GLU A 25 -2.42 -1.60 -8.92
N GLY A 26 -3.74 -1.46 -8.73
CA GLY A 26 -4.70 -1.49 -9.83
C GLY A 26 -4.97 -2.83 -10.53
N ILE A 27 -4.39 -3.94 -10.09
CA ILE A 27 -4.74 -5.25 -10.67
C ILE A 27 -6.10 -5.65 -10.09
N SER A 28 -7.13 -5.46 -10.90
CA SER A 28 -8.47 -5.93 -10.56
C SER A 28 -8.48 -7.45 -10.48
N CYS A 29 -9.15 -7.97 -9.47
CA CYS A 29 -9.25 -9.40 -9.25
C CYS A 29 -10.65 -9.79 -8.79
N THR A 30 -11.10 -10.96 -9.23
CA THR A 30 -12.23 -11.70 -8.67
C THR A 30 -11.76 -12.80 -7.72
N GLY A 31 -10.51 -13.23 -7.83
CA GLY A 31 -9.91 -14.21 -6.92
C GLY A 31 -8.38 -14.11 -6.85
N SER A 32 -7.79 -14.60 -5.75
CA SER A 32 -6.36 -14.46 -5.47
C SER A 32 -5.45 -15.11 -6.53
N LYS A 33 -5.92 -16.12 -7.25
CA LYS A 33 -5.14 -16.78 -8.32
C LYS A 33 -4.69 -15.80 -9.41
N GLN A 34 -5.52 -14.81 -9.74
CA GLN A 34 -5.21 -13.78 -10.74
C GLN A 34 -4.07 -12.86 -10.28
N CYS A 35 -3.78 -12.81 -8.97
CA CYS A 35 -2.75 -11.98 -8.38
C CYS A 35 -1.37 -12.65 -8.33
N TYR A 36 -1.29 -13.99 -8.43
CA TYR A 36 -0.02 -14.71 -8.24
C TYR A 36 1.01 -14.40 -9.31
N ASP A 37 0.66 -14.51 -10.59
CA ASP A 37 1.54 -14.15 -11.70
C ASP A 37 2.00 -12.69 -11.70
N PRO A 38 1.11 -11.69 -11.55
CA PRO A 38 1.55 -10.30 -11.52
C PRO A 38 2.36 -9.96 -10.26
N CYS A 39 2.03 -10.53 -9.10
CA CYS A 39 2.84 -10.33 -7.89
C CYS A 39 4.20 -11.03 -7.98
N LYS A 40 4.29 -12.20 -8.63
CA LYS A 40 5.55 -12.89 -8.89
C LYS A 40 6.44 -12.08 -9.83
N ARG A 41 5.88 -11.46 -10.88
CA ARG A 41 6.62 -10.57 -11.78
C ARG A 41 7.12 -9.31 -11.09
N LYS A 42 6.35 -8.74 -10.15
CA LYS A 42 6.75 -7.52 -9.41
C LYS A 42 7.73 -7.78 -8.27
N THR A 43 7.51 -8.86 -7.50
CA THR A 43 8.21 -9.09 -6.22
C THR A 43 9.12 -10.32 -6.23
N GLY A 44 9.14 -11.09 -7.32
CA GLY A 44 9.80 -12.39 -7.41
C GLY A 44 9.00 -13.54 -6.79
N CYS A 45 7.97 -13.24 -5.98
CA CYS A 45 7.18 -14.25 -5.27
C CYS A 45 5.68 -14.19 -5.60
N PRO A 46 5.02 -15.36 -5.74
CA PRO A 46 3.59 -15.45 -6.01
C PRO A 46 2.71 -15.19 -4.77
N ASN A 47 3.27 -14.62 -3.70
CA ASN A 47 2.53 -14.39 -2.46
C ASN A 47 1.60 -13.18 -2.59
N ALA A 48 0.32 -13.46 -2.81
CA ALA A 48 -0.68 -12.43 -3.03
C ALA A 48 -2.07 -12.80 -2.48
N LYS A 49 -2.90 -11.79 -2.23
CA LYS A 49 -4.30 -11.99 -1.85
C LYS A 49 -5.18 -10.97 -2.56
N CYS A 50 -6.29 -11.43 -3.13
CA CYS A 50 -7.33 -10.53 -3.64
C CYS A 50 -8.14 -9.99 -2.46
N MET A 51 -8.13 -8.66 -2.27
CA MET A 51 -8.88 -7.95 -1.24
C MET A 51 -9.61 -6.78 -1.88
N ASN A 52 -10.92 -6.67 -1.65
CA ASN A 52 -11.75 -5.60 -2.21
C ASN A 52 -11.61 -5.45 -3.74
N LYS A 53 -11.57 -6.57 -4.45
CA LYS A 53 -11.34 -6.66 -5.90
C LYS A 53 -9.99 -6.11 -6.38
N SER A 54 -9.01 -5.99 -5.49
CA SER A 54 -7.66 -5.53 -5.79
C SER A 54 -6.61 -6.52 -5.26
N CYS A 55 -5.54 -6.74 -6.02
CA CYS A 55 -4.45 -7.62 -5.61
C CYS A 55 -3.52 -6.94 -4.59
N LYS A 56 -3.31 -7.60 -3.44
CA LYS A 56 -2.29 -7.24 -2.46
C LYS A 56 -1.13 -8.23 -2.54
N CYS A 57 0.07 -7.76 -2.91
CA CYS A 57 1.29 -8.58 -2.96
C CYS A 57 2.05 -8.46 -1.63
N TYR A 58 2.52 -9.57 -1.08
CA TYR A 58 3.26 -9.60 0.20
C TYR A 58 4.77 -9.86 0.05
N GLY A 59 5.24 -10.17 -1.17
CA GLY A 59 6.66 -10.48 -1.42
C GLY A 59 7.08 -11.88 -0.97
N CYS A 60 8.38 -12.14 -1.03
CA CYS A 60 8.98 -13.34 -0.46
C CYS A 60 9.08 -13.12 1.05
N GLY A 61 8.37 -13.93 1.84
CA GLY A 61 8.33 -13.80 3.30
C GLY A 61 9.70 -13.93 3.95
#